data_AF-A0A7S1DDV8-F1
#
_entry.id   AF-A0A7S1DDV8-F1
#
_cell.length_a   1.000
_cell.length_b   1.000
_cell.length_c   1.000
_cell.angle_alpha   90.00
_cell.angle_beta   90.00
_cell.angle_gamma   90.00
#
_symmetry.space_group_name_H-M   'P 1'
#
loop_
_entity.id
_entity.type
_entity.pdbx_description
1 polymer ?
#
loop_
_entity_poly.entity_id
_entity_poly.type
_entity_poly.pdbx_seq_one_letter_code
_entity_poly.pdbx_strand_id
1 'polypeptide(L)'
;VASVGNVCALLAFSLSSHISAAYLGGSDSAVFCLVPLLLLLSRDNGLMAGLSDTRRYFPLVAVGVGYLVAASLYRLVLRDVLEKHHFITKEGGVYRPETATALSVAKNLFCLAVTLPGHGMFASFLWTFKHTRDIYWVLLLPLNFVPVMLSDLHSVRLLGALGVAAGAMQLILSNRIRRFGLQFV
;
A
#
# COMPACT_ATOMS: atom_id res chain seq x y z
N VAL A 1 -21.26 -11.47 -19.49
CA VAL A 1 -19.94 -11.58 -20.16
C VAL A 1 -18.87 -10.81 -19.38
N ALA A 2 -19.07 -9.53 -19.07
CA ALA A 2 -18.12 -8.73 -18.25
C ALA A 2 -17.81 -9.34 -16.87
N SER A 3 -18.82 -9.90 -16.19
CA SER A 3 -18.65 -10.58 -14.89
C SER A 3 -17.72 -11.79 -14.94
N VAL A 4 -17.75 -12.58 -16.01
CA VAL A 4 -16.85 -13.74 -16.19
C VAL A 4 -15.42 -13.27 -16.39
N GLY A 5 -15.20 -12.21 -17.20
CA GLY A 5 -13.88 -11.61 -17.38
C GLY A 5 -13.28 -11.08 -16.08
N ASN A 6 -14.09 -10.42 -15.25
CA ASN A 6 -13.67 -9.94 -13.93
C ASN A 6 -13.28 -11.08 -13.00
N VAL A 7 -14.06 -12.17 -12.97
CA VAL A 7 -13.74 -13.37 -12.18
C VAL A 7 -12.43 -13.99 -12.67
N CYS A 8 -12.23 -14.14 -13.98
CA CYS A 8 -10.98 -14.63 -14.54
C CYS A 8 -9.78 -13.75 -14.15
N ALA A 9 -9.91 -12.43 -14.21
CA ALA A 9 -8.85 -11.50 -13.82
C ALA A 9 -8.50 -11.62 -12.32
N LEU A 10 -9.51 -11.73 -11.45
CA LEU A 10 -9.31 -11.93 -10.01
C LEU A 10 -8.68 -13.29 -9.70
N LEU A 11 -9.10 -14.35 -10.38
CA LEU A 11 -8.50 -15.69 -10.23
C LEU A 11 -7.05 -15.71 -10.73
N ALA A 12 -6.76 -15.09 -11.88
CA ALA A 12 -5.42 -14.98 -12.41
C ALA A 12 -4.50 -14.20 -11.45
N PHE A 13 -4.98 -13.09 -10.89
CA PHE A 13 -4.26 -12.33 -9.87
C PHE A 13 -4.01 -13.16 -8.60
N SER A 14 -5.05 -13.83 -8.09
CA SER A 14 -4.96 -14.67 -6.88
C SER A 14 -3.98 -15.82 -7.05
N LEU A 15 -4.06 -16.55 -8.17
CA LEU A 15 -3.17 -17.66 -8.48
C LEU A 15 -1.72 -17.18 -8.64
N SER A 16 -1.52 -16.08 -9.37
CA SER A 16 -0.17 -15.51 -9.56
C SER A 16 0.44 -15.02 -8.25
N SER A 17 -0.38 -14.44 -7.36
CA SER A 17 0.03 -14.04 -6.01
C SER A 17 0.43 -15.25 -5.16
N HIS A 18 -0.36 -16.32 -5.21
CA HIS A 18 -0.07 -17.56 -4.49
C HIS A 18 1.22 -18.23 -4.98
N ILE A 19 1.41 -18.34 -6.30
CA ILE A 19 2.63 -18.86 -6.91
C ILE A 19 3.83 -17.98 -6.52
N SER A 20 3.68 -16.66 -6.56
CA SER A 20 4.74 -15.73 -6.14
C SER A 20 5.09 -15.88 -4.66
N ALA A 21 4.10 -16.14 -3.79
CA ALA A 21 4.36 -16.42 -2.38
C ALA A 21 5.11 -17.75 -2.19
N ALA A 22 4.69 -18.80 -2.89
CA ALA A 22 5.26 -20.14 -2.76
C ALA A 22 6.67 -20.27 -3.35
N TYR A 23 6.94 -19.66 -4.51
CA TYR A 23 8.18 -19.87 -5.26
C TYR A 23 9.16 -18.69 -5.23
N LEU A 24 8.67 -17.44 -5.06
CA LEU A 24 9.52 -16.24 -4.99
C LEU A 24 9.68 -15.72 -3.54
N GLY A 25 9.29 -16.53 -2.54
CA GLY A 25 9.44 -16.20 -1.13
C GLY A 25 8.61 -15.00 -0.66
N GLY A 26 7.54 -14.66 -1.38
CA GLY A 26 6.67 -13.53 -1.02
C GLY A 26 7.37 -12.17 -1.09
N SER A 27 8.16 -11.95 -2.14
CA SER A 27 8.80 -10.65 -2.37
C SER A 27 7.76 -9.52 -2.49
N ASP A 28 7.88 -8.50 -1.64
CA ASP A 28 6.99 -7.33 -1.64
C ASP A 28 6.96 -6.62 -3.01
N SER A 29 8.07 -6.71 -3.75
CA SER A 29 8.22 -6.12 -5.08
C SER A 29 7.42 -6.86 -6.16
N ALA A 30 7.22 -8.17 -6.01
CA ALA A 30 6.52 -8.99 -6.99
C ALA A 30 5.05 -8.60 -7.13
N VAL A 31 4.44 -8.10 -6.05
CA VAL A 31 3.05 -7.61 -6.07
C VAL A 31 2.89 -6.43 -7.01
N PHE A 32 3.87 -5.56 -7.18
CA PHE A 32 3.79 -4.46 -8.15
C PHE A 32 3.77 -4.93 -9.60
N CYS A 33 4.34 -6.09 -9.91
CA CYS A 33 4.25 -6.69 -11.24
C CYS A 33 2.87 -7.33 -11.49
N LEU A 34 2.21 -7.80 -10.41
CA LEU A 34 0.92 -8.49 -10.49
C LEU A 34 -0.28 -7.54 -10.45
N VAL A 35 -0.18 -6.47 -9.67
CA VAL A 35 -1.24 -5.48 -9.46
C VAL A 35 -1.80 -4.89 -10.77
N PRO A 36 -1.02 -4.61 -11.84
CA PRO A 36 -1.55 -4.18 -13.14
C PRO A 36 -2.58 -5.12 -13.78
N LEU A 37 -2.60 -6.42 -13.42
CA LEU A 37 -3.66 -7.34 -13.86
C LEU A 37 -5.06 -6.85 -13.42
N LEU A 38 -5.15 -6.09 -12.33
CA LEU A 38 -6.40 -5.51 -11.85
C LEU A 38 -6.93 -4.38 -12.78
N LEU A 39 -6.10 -3.84 -13.68
CA LEU A 39 -6.58 -2.92 -14.73
C LEU A 39 -7.44 -3.62 -15.78
N LEU A 40 -7.35 -4.95 -15.88
CA LEU A 40 -8.21 -5.76 -16.74
C LEU A 40 -9.63 -5.89 -16.19
N LEU A 41 -9.88 -5.48 -14.93
CA LEU A 41 -11.25 -5.40 -14.43
C LEU A 41 -12.05 -4.43 -15.29
N SER A 42 -13.18 -4.95 -15.75
CA SER A 42 -14.18 -4.24 -16.52
C SER A 42 -15.35 -3.84 -15.62
N ARG A 43 -16.02 -2.74 -15.95
CA ARG A 43 -17.28 -2.39 -15.30
C ARG A 43 -18.31 -3.48 -15.59
N ASP A 44 -18.94 -4.02 -14.56
CA ASP A 44 -20.10 -4.89 -14.70
C ASP A 44 -21.25 -4.40 -13.79
N ASN A 45 -22.47 -4.89 -14.03
CA ASN A 45 -23.64 -4.52 -13.22
C ASN A 45 -23.73 -5.32 -11.89
N GLY A 46 -22.69 -6.10 -11.55
CA GLY A 46 -22.67 -7.00 -10.40
C GLY A 46 -21.52 -6.66 -9.45
N LEU A 47 -20.45 -7.45 -9.51
CA LEU A 47 -19.29 -7.37 -8.61
C LEU A 47 -18.59 -6.00 -8.63
N MET A 48 -18.62 -5.30 -9.76
CA MET A 48 -17.90 -4.06 -10.01
C MET A 48 -18.85 -2.93 -10.46
N ALA A 49 -20.09 -2.92 -9.96
CA ALA A 49 -21.09 -1.88 -10.25
C ALA A 49 -20.62 -0.46 -9.90
N GLY A 50 -19.70 -0.35 -8.93
CA GLY A 50 -19.09 0.91 -8.49
C GLY A 50 -17.90 1.40 -9.33
N LEU A 51 -17.32 0.56 -10.21
CA LEU A 51 -16.23 0.96 -11.10
C LEU A 51 -16.82 1.78 -12.25
N SER A 52 -16.61 3.09 -12.22
CA SER A 52 -16.75 3.96 -13.38
C SER A 52 -15.40 4.07 -14.10
N ASP A 53 -15.36 4.56 -15.34
CA ASP A 53 -14.11 4.76 -16.08
C ASP A 53 -13.12 5.65 -15.33
N THR A 54 -13.62 6.57 -14.50
CA THR A 54 -12.80 7.39 -13.60
C THR A 54 -12.20 6.59 -12.43
N ARG A 55 -12.89 5.57 -11.91
CA ARG A 55 -12.51 4.81 -10.70
C ARG A 55 -11.63 3.58 -10.98
N ARG A 56 -11.22 3.37 -12.23
CA ARG A 56 -10.47 2.17 -12.66
C ARG A 56 -9.14 1.95 -11.94
N TYR A 57 -8.51 3.02 -11.46
CA TYR A 57 -7.24 2.97 -10.73
C TYR A 57 -7.38 2.70 -9.23
N PHE A 58 -8.60 2.78 -8.68
CA PHE A 58 -8.82 2.54 -7.25
C PHE A 58 -8.46 1.10 -6.81
N PRO A 59 -8.95 0.03 -7.48
CA PRO A 59 -8.64 -1.35 -7.06
C PRO A 59 -7.14 -1.66 -7.11
N LEU A 60 -6.45 -1.12 -8.12
CA LEU A 60 -5.00 -1.22 -8.28
C LEU A 60 -4.27 -0.77 -7.01
N VAL A 61 -4.59 0.43 -6.55
CA VAL A 61 -3.94 1.06 -5.40
C VAL A 61 -4.39 0.41 -4.09
N ALA A 62 -5.69 0.14 -3.93
CA ALA A 62 -6.24 -0.45 -2.73
C ALA A 62 -5.64 -1.84 -2.43
N VAL A 63 -5.51 -2.69 -3.46
CA VAL A 63 -4.92 -4.03 -3.30
C VAL A 63 -3.42 -3.96 -3.00
N GLY A 64 -2.67 -3.08 -3.68
CA GLY A 64 -1.24 -2.90 -3.41
C GLY A 64 -0.95 -2.40 -1.99
N VAL A 65 -1.69 -1.39 -1.53
CA VAL A 65 -1.60 -0.87 -0.16
C VAL A 65 -2.02 -1.93 0.86
N GLY A 66 -3.16 -2.60 0.63
CA GLY A 66 -3.65 -3.65 1.52
C GLY A 66 -2.65 -4.81 1.66
N TYR A 67 -2.02 -5.23 0.56
CA TYR A 67 -0.98 -6.25 0.60
C TYR A 67 0.22 -5.82 1.43
N LEU A 68 0.75 -4.61 1.21
CA LEU A 68 1.92 -4.12 1.96
C LEU A 68 1.62 -3.97 3.46
N VAL A 69 0.42 -3.52 3.81
CA VAL A 69 -0.03 -3.45 5.21
C VAL A 69 -0.11 -4.84 5.81
N ALA A 70 -0.73 -5.81 5.12
CA ALA A 70 -0.83 -7.19 5.58
C ALA A 70 0.55 -7.85 5.71
N ALA A 71 1.44 -7.65 4.75
CA ALA A 71 2.82 -8.14 4.78
C ALA A 71 3.60 -7.52 5.94
N SER A 72 3.45 -6.21 6.18
CA SER A 72 4.08 -5.52 7.31
C SER A 72 3.59 -6.06 8.65
N LEU A 73 2.27 -6.23 8.81
CA LEU A 73 1.67 -6.80 10.02
C LEU A 73 2.09 -8.25 10.23
N TYR A 74 2.07 -9.07 9.17
CA TYR A 74 2.52 -10.46 9.24
C TYR A 74 3.98 -10.55 9.68
N ARG A 75 4.87 -9.72 9.11
CA ARG A 75 6.29 -9.68 9.51
C ARG A 75 6.47 -9.17 10.95
N LEU A 76 5.68 -8.21 11.40
CA LEU A 76 5.70 -7.71 12.78
C LEU A 76 5.25 -8.78 13.77
N VAL A 77 4.11 -9.43 13.50
CA VAL A 77 3.57 -10.50 14.36
C VAL A 77 4.47 -11.71 14.37
N LEU A 78 5.00 -12.13 13.20
CA LEU A 78 5.89 -13.27 13.11
C LEU A 78 7.21 -13.02 13.87
N ARG A 79 7.76 -11.80 13.79
CA ARG A 79 8.94 -11.41 14.60
C ARG A 79 8.63 -11.41 16.09
N ASP A 80 7.52 -10.80 16.51
CA ASP A 80 7.10 -10.78 17.92
C ASP A 80 6.88 -12.19 18.48
N VAL A 81 6.32 -13.10 17.68
CA VAL A 81 6.11 -14.50 18.06
C VAL A 81 7.42 -15.27 18.09
N LEU A 82 8.31 -15.10 17.09
CA LEU A 82 9.63 -15.75 17.06
C LEU A 82 10.54 -15.28 18.20
N GLU A 83 10.49 -14.00 18.58
CA GLU A 83 11.29 -13.48 19.69
C GLU A 83 10.74 -13.94 21.05
N LYS A 84 9.41 -14.07 21.20
CA LYS A 84 8.80 -14.61 22.42
C LYS A 84 8.99 -16.11 22.59
N HIS A 85 9.22 -16.86 21.52
CA HIS A 85 9.43 -18.30 21.54
C HIS A 85 10.87 -18.60 21.09
N HIS A 86 11.82 -18.54 22.04
CA HIS A 86 13.26 -18.84 21.93
C HIS A 86 13.64 -20.11 21.11
N PHE A 87 13.44 -20.13 19.78
CA PHE A 87 13.79 -21.25 18.91
C PHE A 87 14.91 -20.95 17.91
N ILE A 88 15.59 -19.80 18.02
CA ILE A 88 16.85 -19.55 17.31
C ILE A 88 17.94 -19.25 18.34
N THR A 89 18.46 -20.31 18.95
CA THR A 89 19.84 -20.33 19.44
C THR A 89 20.76 -20.23 18.22
N LYS A 90 21.46 -19.11 18.08
CA LYS A 90 22.66 -19.07 17.23
C LYS A 90 23.88 -19.00 18.11
N GLU A 91 24.59 -20.12 18.07
CA GLU A 91 25.96 -20.35 18.49
C GLU A 91 26.84 -19.09 18.37
N GLY A 92 27.45 -18.72 19.50
CA GLY A 92 28.74 -18.02 19.57
C GLY A 92 28.86 -16.66 18.88
N GLY A 93 28.31 -15.57 19.46
CA GLY A 93 28.76 -14.24 19.06
C GLY A 93 27.92 -13.07 19.59
N VAL A 94 28.42 -12.46 20.67
CA VAL A 94 28.13 -11.11 21.21
C VAL A 94 26.67 -10.62 21.12
N TYR A 95 26.01 -10.78 22.25
CA TYR A 95 24.74 -10.19 22.63
C TYR A 95 24.76 -8.65 22.53
N ARG A 96 23.88 -8.05 21.73
CA ARG A 96 23.53 -6.62 21.82
C ARG A 96 22.12 -6.54 22.44
N PRO A 97 21.92 -5.77 23.52
CA PRO A 97 20.91 -6.08 24.54
C PRO A 97 19.48 -5.68 24.13
N GLU A 98 18.54 -6.62 24.32
CA GLU A 98 17.21 -6.62 24.97
C GLU A 98 16.29 -5.37 25.01
N THR A 99 16.74 -4.18 24.62
CA THR A 99 15.94 -2.93 24.67
C THR A 99 15.49 -2.43 23.29
N ALA A 100 15.98 -3.06 22.21
CA ALA A 100 15.75 -2.63 20.83
C ALA A 100 14.55 -3.32 20.14
N THR A 101 13.97 -4.36 20.73
CA THR A 101 12.89 -5.15 20.09
C THR A 101 11.53 -4.49 20.24
N ALA A 102 11.07 -4.20 21.46
CA ALA A 102 9.80 -3.50 21.67
C ALA A 102 9.79 -2.09 21.06
N LEU A 103 10.92 -1.37 21.14
CA LEU A 103 11.05 -0.05 20.54
C LEU A 103 11.04 -0.10 19.00
N SER A 104 11.69 -1.09 18.38
CA SER A 104 11.68 -1.23 16.91
C SER A 104 10.31 -1.68 16.39
N VAL A 105 9.63 -2.57 17.10
CA VAL A 105 8.25 -2.96 16.80
C VAL A 105 7.33 -1.76 16.94
N ALA A 106 7.38 -1.05 18.08
CA ALA A 106 6.62 0.18 18.29
C ALA A 106 6.91 1.25 17.22
N LYS A 107 8.19 1.45 16.86
CA LYS A 107 8.60 2.38 15.80
C LYS A 107 8.00 2.00 14.45
N ASN A 108 8.07 0.73 14.04
CA ASN A 108 7.53 0.27 12.77
C ASN A 108 5.99 0.30 12.76
N LEU A 109 5.34 0.02 13.90
CA LEU A 109 3.89 0.10 14.06
C LEU A 109 3.40 1.55 14.03
N PHE A 110 4.14 2.46 14.66
CA PHE A 110 3.95 3.90 14.53
C PHE A 110 4.12 4.36 13.08
N CYS A 111 5.21 3.96 12.41
CA CYS A 111 5.43 4.27 11.00
C CYS A 111 4.26 3.78 10.12
N LEU A 112 3.76 2.58 10.36
CA LEU A 112 2.60 2.02 9.66
C LEU A 112 1.34 2.85 9.93
N ALA A 113 1.03 3.14 11.19
CA ALA A 113 -0.13 3.95 11.58
C ALA A 113 -0.09 5.36 10.96
N VAL A 114 1.09 5.95 10.86
CA VAL A 114 1.33 7.27 10.27
C VAL A 114 1.15 7.26 8.74
N THR A 115 1.49 6.18 8.03
CA THR A 115 1.27 6.07 6.57
C THR A 115 -0.19 5.85 6.17
N LEU A 116 -0.96 5.12 6.97
CA LEU A 116 -2.33 4.70 6.63
C LEU A 116 -3.28 5.86 6.27
N PRO A 117 -3.36 6.98 7.01
CA PRO A 117 -4.28 8.06 6.67
C PRO A 117 -3.96 8.70 5.31
N GLY A 118 -2.68 8.74 4.91
CA GLY A 118 -2.28 9.23 3.59
C GLY A 118 -2.83 8.36 2.45
N HIS A 119 -2.69 7.03 2.59
CA HIS A 119 -3.24 6.08 1.62
C HIS A 119 -4.76 6.05 1.59
N GLY A 120 -5.42 6.16 2.75
CA GLY A 120 -6.88 6.21 2.84
C GLY A 120 -7.46 7.45 2.15
N MET A 121 -6.85 8.61 2.37
CA MET A 121 -7.20 9.84 1.67
C MET A 121 -6.99 9.68 0.15
N PHE A 122 -5.93 8.98 -0.30
CA PHE A 122 -5.63 8.82 -1.73
C PHE A 122 -6.58 7.85 -2.41
N ALA A 123 -6.94 6.76 -1.71
CA ALA A 123 -7.99 5.87 -2.13
C ALA A 123 -9.34 6.61 -2.24
N SER A 124 -9.68 7.48 -1.29
CA SER A 124 -10.88 8.32 -1.36
C SER A 124 -10.83 9.31 -2.53
N PHE A 125 -9.68 9.94 -2.79
CA PHE A 125 -9.48 10.80 -3.94
C PHE A 125 -9.70 10.06 -5.28
N LEU A 126 -9.12 8.86 -5.43
CA LEU A 126 -9.32 8.01 -6.61
C LEU A 126 -10.77 7.55 -6.79
N TRP A 127 -11.51 7.43 -5.68
CA TRP A 127 -12.92 7.04 -5.73
C TRP A 127 -13.85 8.20 -6.13
N THR A 128 -13.60 9.40 -5.59
CA THR A 128 -14.52 10.53 -5.75
C THR A 128 -14.10 11.47 -6.90
N PHE A 129 -12.81 11.51 -7.27
CA PHE A 129 -12.21 12.47 -8.23
C PHE A 129 -12.58 13.94 -7.96
N LYS A 130 -13.10 14.25 -6.76
CA LYS A 130 -13.42 15.61 -6.34
C LYS A 130 -12.21 16.26 -5.70
N HIS A 131 -12.05 17.55 -5.99
CA HIS A 131 -11.09 18.39 -5.32
C HIS A 131 -11.36 18.36 -3.80
N THR A 132 -10.43 17.78 -3.05
CA THR A 132 -10.43 17.76 -1.59
C THR A 132 -9.48 18.85 -1.09
N ARG A 133 -9.78 19.44 0.07
CA ARG A 133 -9.03 20.57 0.64
C ARG A 133 -7.51 20.32 0.60
N ASP A 134 -6.80 21.11 -0.21
CA ASP A 134 -5.36 20.98 -0.48
C ASP A 134 -4.49 20.95 0.80
N ILE A 135 -4.95 21.55 1.91
CA ILE A 135 -4.15 21.70 3.14
C ILE A 135 -3.84 20.37 3.85
N TYR A 136 -4.79 19.42 3.85
CA TYR A 136 -4.56 18.12 4.49
C TYR A 136 -3.52 17.29 3.73
N TRP A 137 -3.46 17.47 2.40
CA TRP A 137 -2.54 16.77 1.51
C TRP A 137 -1.11 17.26 1.61
N VAL A 138 -0.93 18.57 1.72
CA VAL A 138 0.38 19.18 1.99
C VAL A 138 0.92 18.73 3.34
N LEU A 139 0.05 18.52 4.34
CA LEU A 139 0.43 18.02 5.66
C LEU A 139 0.81 16.53 5.65
N LEU A 140 0.12 15.71 4.84
CA LEU A 140 0.33 14.27 4.75
C LEU A 140 1.59 13.87 3.94
N LEU A 141 2.09 14.76 3.08
CA LEU A 141 3.31 14.54 2.30
C LEU A 141 4.58 14.33 3.14
N PRO A 142 4.99 15.27 4.02
CA PRO A 142 6.15 15.06 4.89
C PRO A 142 5.89 13.92 5.88
N LEU A 143 4.64 13.69 6.24
CA LEU A 143 4.24 12.63 7.17
C LEU A 143 4.50 11.23 6.60
N ASN A 144 4.37 11.03 5.28
CA ASN A 144 4.76 9.79 4.61
C ASN A 144 6.28 9.64 4.39
N PHE A 145 7.06 10.72 4.54
CA PHE A 145 8.52 10.67 4.44
C PHE A 145 9.17 10.08 5.70
N VAL A 146 8.55 10.30 6.87
CA VAL A 146 8.94 9.74 8.17
C VAL A 146 9.14 8.20 8.09
N PRO A 147 8.18 7.41 7.61
CA PRO A 147 8.32 5.96 7.44
C PRO A 147 9.43 5.54 6.48
N VAL A 148 9.70 6.31 5.42
CA VAL A 148 10.78 5.99 4.45
C VAL A 148 12.16 6.06 5.13
N MET A 149 12.36 7.03 6.01
CA MET A 149 13.63 7.25 6.71
C MET A 149 13.78 6.38 7.96
N LEU A 150 12.71 6.18 8.73
CA LEU A 150 12.78 5.58 10.06
C LEU A 150 12.43 4.10 10.12
N SER A 151 11.65 3.56 9.18
CA SER A 151 11.23 2.16 9.26
C SER A 151 12.38 1.22 8.92
N ASP A 152 12.41 0.06 9.56
CA ASP A 152 13.41 -0.98 9.29
C ASP A 152 12.88 -2.02 8.29
N LEU A 153 11.55 -2.10 8.14
CA LEU A 153 10.89 -3.01 7.24
C LEU A 153 10.81 -2.42 5.82
N HIS A 154 11.26 -3.21 4.85
CA HIS A 154 11.21 -2.84 3.43
C HIS A 154 9.77 -2.55 2.97
N SER A 155 8.80 -3.34 3.41
CA SER A 155 7.37 -3.17 3.12
C SER A 155 6.83 -1.80 3.57
N VAL A 156 7.24 -1.35 4.77
CA VAL A 156 6.83 -0.04 5.33
C VAL A 156 7.53 1.11 4.60
N ARG A 157 8.79 0.93 4.18
CA ARG A 157 9.50 1.93 3.35
C ARG A 157 8.84 2.09 1.99
N LEU A 158 8.48 0.98 1.34
CA LEU A 158 7.74 0.98 0.08
C LEU A 158 6.39 1.66 0.25
N LEU A 159 5.66 1.36 1.33
CA LEU A 159 4.39 1.98 1.63
C LEU A 159 4.52 3.50 1.84
N GLY A 160 5.56 3.95 2.55
CA GLY A 160 5.88 5.38 2.70
C GLY A 160 6.24 6.04 1.37
N ALA A 161 7.07 5.40 0.55
CA ALA A 161 7.47 5.92 -0.75
C ALA A 161 6.27 6.07 -1.70
N LEU A 162 5.36 5.10 -1.71
CA LEU A 162 4.10 5.20 -2.44
C LEU A 162 3.22 6.34 -1.92
N GLY A 163 3.18 6.54 -0.60
CA GLY A 163 2.42 7.65 0.01
C GLY A 163 2.95 9.02 -0.41
N VAL A 164 4.28 9.17 -0.47
CA VAL A 164 4.91 10.39 -1.00
C VAL A 164 4.60 10.57 -2.48
N ALA A 165 4.74 9.52 -3.30
CA ALA A 165 4.44 9.57 -4.72
C ALA A 165 2.96 9.90 -4.99
N ALA A 166 2.04 9.31 -4.22
CA ALA A 166 0.60 9.58 -4.29
C ALA A 166 0.29 11.05 -3.94
N GLY A 167 0.88 11.59 -2.86
CA GLY A 167 0.75 12.99 -2.50
C GLY A 167 1.29 13.94 -3.58
N ALA A 168 2.45 13.62 -4.17
CA ALA A 168 3.02 14.42 -5.26
C ALA A 168 2.15 14.38 -6.52
N MET A 169 1.69 13.19 -6.92
CA MET A 169 0.78 12.98 -8.05
C MET A 169 -0.50 13.80 -7.87
N GLN A 170 -1.04 13.81 -6.64
CA GLN A 170 -2.23 14.56 -6.32
C GLN A 170 -2.03 16.08 -6.36
N LEU A 171 -0.88 16.60 -5.89
CA LEU A 171 -0.56 18.02 -6.04
C LEU A 171 -0.47 18.43 -7.51
N ILE A 172 0.13 17.58 -8.36
CA ILE A 172 0.22 17.82 -9.81
C ILE A 172 -1.19 17.83 -10.42
N LEU A 173 -2.03 16.84 -10.11
CA LEU A 173 -3.39 16.73 -10.61
C LEU A 173 -4.27 17.89 -10.13
N SER A 174 -4.22 18.26 -8.85
CA SER A 174 -4.94 19.40 -8.28
C SER A 174 -4.56 20.70 -8.99
N ASN A 175 -3.25 20.93 -9.20
CA ASN A 175 -2.76 22.08 -9.96
C ASN A 175 -3.20 22.06 -11.43
N ARG A 176 -3.27 20.89 -12.08
CA ARG A 176 -3.80 20.80 -13.45
C ARG A 176 -5.29 21.10 -13.50
N ILE A 177 -6.09 20.50 -12.61
CA ILE A 177 -7.53 20.74 -12.53
C ILE A 177 -7.81 22.23 -12.27
N ARG A 178 -7.05 22.87 -11.38
CA ARG A 178 -7.18 24.32 -11.14
C ARG A 178 -6.89 25.16 -12.38
N ARG A 179 -5.88 24.82 -13.18
CA ARG A 179 -5.52 25.59 -14.40
C ARG A 179 -6.50 25.37 -15.56
N PHE A 180 -6.94 24.13 -15.79
CA PHE A 180 -7.84 23.81 -16.91
C PHE A 180 -9.33 23.99 -16.56
N GLY A 181 -9.70 23.86 -15.28
CA GLY A 181 -11.07 24.13 -14.82
C GLY A 181 -11.45 25.61 -14.90
N LEU A 182 -10.47 26.52 -14.84
CA LEU A 182 -10.66 27.96 -15.07
C LEU A 182 -10.90 28.31 -16.55
N GLN A 183 -10.72 27.38 -17.48
CA GLN A 183 -11.00 27.62 -18.91
C GLN A 183 -12.45 27.30 -19.31
N PHE A 184 -13.28 26.87 -18.37
CA PHE A 184 -14.70 26.53 -18.60
C PHE A 184 -15.67 27.44 -17.81
N VAL A 185 -15.22 28.61 -17.37
CA VAL A 185 -16.06 29.67 -16.79
C VAL A 185 -16.00 30.90 -17.68
#